data_AF-J2YCH9-F1
#
_entry.id   AF-J2YCH9-F1
#
_cell.length_a   1.000
_cell.length_b   1.000
_cell.length_c   1.000
_cell.angle_alpha   90.00
_cell.angle_beta   90.00
_cell.angle_gamma   90.00
#
_symmetry.space_group_name_H-M   'P 1'
#
loop_
_entity.id
_entity.type
_entity.pdbx_description
1 polymer ?
#
loop_
_entity_poly.entity_id
_entity_poly.type
_entity_poly.pdbx_seq_one_letter_code
_entity_poly.pdbx_strand_id
1 'polypeptide(L)'
;HNEFAAGTTYTDTFAVSSADGTLTSVTVNILGTNDAAVLSADIANLTETHAAVDISTTGTLTISDVDSAATFVAQTNTAGSYGQFSIGTGGAWTYVASSAHNEFAAGTTYTDTFAVSSADGTLTSVTVNILGTNDAAVLSADIANLTETHAAVDISTTGTLTISDVDSAATFVAQTNTAGSYGQFSIGTGGAWT
;
A
#
# COMPACT_ATOMS: atom_id res chain seq x y z
N HIS A 1 -18.72 -5.03 36.66
CA HIS A 1 -18.87 -6.14 35.73
C HIS A 1 -18.78 -5.56 34.33
N ASN A 2 -17.61 -5.65 33.70
CA ASN A 2 -17.38 -5.26 32.31
C ASN A 2 -17.67 -6.42 31.34
N GLU A 3 -17.98 -7.60 31.87
CA GLU A 3 -18.43 -8.76 31.12
C GLU A 3 -19.93 -8.71 30.77
N PHE A 4 -20.64 -7.63 31.13
CA PHE A 4 -22.08 -7.52 30.94
C PHE A 4 -22.40 -7.06 29.51
N ALA A 5 -22.66 -8.04 28.65
CA ALA A 5 -22.97 -7.83 27.24
C ALA A 5 -24.13 -6.86 27.00
N ALA A 6 -23.96 -6.01 25.98
CA ALA A 6 -24.92 -5.01 25.58
C ALA A 6 -26.33 -5.59 25.36
N GLY A 7 -27.34 -4.92 25.92
CA GLY A 7 -28.74 -5.32 25.75
C GLY A 7 -29.17 -6.53 26.59
N THR A 8 -28.25 -7.16 27.32
CA THR A 8 -28.56 -8.22 28.28
C THR A 8 -28.88 -7.60 29.64
N THR A 9 -29.99 -7.99 30.26
CA THR A 9 -30.30 -7.60 31.64
C THR A 9 -29.90 -8.71 32.59
N TYR A 10 -29.04 -8.38 33.55
CA TYR A 10 -28.62 -9.24 34.64
C TYR A 10 -29.46 -8.91 35.87
N THR A 11 -29.84 -9.92 36.64
CA THR A 11 -30.79 -9.75 37.74
C THR A 11 -30.26 -10.32 39.04
N ASP A 12 -30.20 -9.49 40.08
CA ASP A 12 -29.99 -9.93 41.46
C ASP A 12 -31.32 -9.93 42.21
N THR A 13 -31.62 -11.01 42.94
CA THR A 13 -32.83 -11.12 43.75
C THR A 13 -32.46 -11.38 45.21
N PHE A 14 -32.83 -10.45 46.08
CA PHE A 14 -32.57 -10.50 47.50
C PHE A 14 -33.86 -10.85 48.24
N ALA A 15 -33.91 -12.00 48.91
CA ALA A 15 -35.05 -12.37 49.75
C ALA A 15 -35.10 -11.49 51.00
N VAL A 16 -36.30 -11.03 51.35
CA VAL A 16 -36.58 -10.21 52.54
C VAL A 16 -37.68 -10.91 53.33
N SER A 17 -37.50 -11.08 54.64
CA SER A 17 -38.58 -11.56 55.51
C SER A 17 -39.03 -10.46 56.46
N SER A 18 -40.34 -10.40 56.71
CA SER A 18 -40.88 -9.69 57.87
C SER A 18 -40.60 -10.45 59.17
N ALA A 19 -40.83 -9.79 60.31
CA ALA A 19 -40.67 -10.40 61.64
C ALA A 19 -41.61 -11.59 61.90
N ASP A 20 -42.75 -11.65 61.19
CA ASP A 20 -43.71 -12.75 61.26
C ASP A 20 -43.43 -13.90 60.27
N GLY A 21 -42.34 -13.81 59.50
CA GLY A 21 -41.90 -14.84 58.56
C GLY A 21 -42.49 -14.73 57.15
N THR A 22 -43.30 -13.72 56.84
CA THR A 22 -43.75 -13.47 55.46
C THR A 22 -42.55 -13.11 54.57
N LEU A 23 -42.43 -13.75 53.41
CA LEU A 23 -41.34 -13.53 52.46
C LEU A 23 -41.74 -12.55 51.35
N THR A 24 -40.81 -11.70 50.96
CA THR A 24 -40.83 -10.87 49.76
C THR A 24 -39.42 -10.81 49.16
N SER A 25 -39.21 -10.02 48.11
CA SER A 25 -37.88 -9.85 47.52
C SER A 25 -37.67 -8.46 46.95
N VAL A 26 -36.41 -8.01 46.99
CA VAL A 26 -35.93 -6.87 46.19
C VAL A 26 -35.23 -7.43 44.96
N THR A 27 -35.66 -6.99 43.78
CA THR A 27 -35.03 -7.36 42.50
C THR A 27 -34.29 -6.17 41.94
N VAL A 28 -33.01 -6.33 41.66
CA VAL A 28 -32.15 -5.34 41.01
C VAL A 28 -31.87 -5.81 39.59
N ASN A 29 -32.16 -4.95 38.61
CA ASN A 29 -31.89 -5.21 37.20
C ASN A 29 -30.73 -4.34 36.73
N ILE A 30 -29.71 -4.96 36.14
CA ILE A 30 -28.53 -4.30 35.61
C ILE A 30 -28.52 -4.54 34.11
N LEU A 31 -28.67 -3.46 33.33
CA LEU A 31 -28.55 -3.53 31.88
C LEU A 31 -27.08 -3.45 31.48
N GLY A 32 -26.59 -4.46 30.77
CA GLY A 32 -25.26 -4.48 30.18
C GLY A 32 -25.09 -3.46 29.05
N THR A 33 -23.86 -2.98 28.87
CA THR A 33 -23.43 -2.03 27.84
C THR A 33 -22.20 -2.57 27.14
N ASN A 34 -22.00 -2.25 25.86
CA ASN A 34 -20.84 -2.72 25.09
C ASN A 34 -19.55 -2.03 25.55
N ASP A 35 -18.55 -2.81 25.92
CA ASP A 35 -17.16 -2.41 26.04
C ASP A 35 -16.48 -2.56 24.67
N ALA A 36 -15.77 -1.52 24.21
CA ALA A 36 -15.12 -1.55 22.91
C ALA A 36 -13.96 -2.57 22.89
N ALA A 37 -13.85 -3.35 21.81
CA ALA A 37 -12.72 -4.24 21.59
C ALA A 37 -11.36 -3.49 21.62
N VAL A 38 -10.31 -4.15 22.10
CA VAL A 38 -8.93 -3.67 22.02
C VAL A 38 -8.26 -4.31 20.80
N LEU A 39 -7.88 -3.47 19.84
CA LEU A 39 -7.34 -3.88 18.54
C LEU A 39 -5.92 -3.36 18.33
N SER A 40 -5.06 -4.15 17.69
CA SER A 40 -3.82 -3.61 17.11
C SER A 40 -4.07 -2.96 15.75
N ALA A 41 -3.12 -2.16 15.29
CA ALA A 41 -3.02 -1.69 13.91
C ALA A 41 -1.71 -2.23 13.30
N ASP A 42 -1.57 -2.16 11.98
CA ASP A 42 -0.35 -2.61 11.30
C ASP A 42 0.07 -1.64 10.18
N ILE A 43 1.38 -1.57 9.94
CA ILE A 43 1.99 -0.77 8.88
C ILE A 43 3.04 -1.62 8.17
N ALA A 44 2.80 -1.91 6.89
CA ALA A 44 3.78 -2.54 6.03
C ALA A 44 4.50 -1.48 5.19
N ASN A 45 5.84 -1.48 5.21
CA ASN A 45 6.66 -0.64 4.36
C ASN A 45 7.39 -1.54 3.36
N LEU A 46 7.11 -1.33 2.09
CA LEU A 46 7.59 -2.10 0.95
C LEU A 46 8.38 -1.19 0.02
N THR A 47 9.17 -1.79 -0.85
CA THR A 47 9.93 -1.08 -1.89
C THR A 47 9.64 -1.77 -3.20
N GLU A 48 9.34 -0.99 -4.23
CA GLU A 48 9.09 -1.48 -5.58
C GLU A 48 10.39 -2.11 -6.16
N THR A 49 10.27 -3.27 -6.81
CA THR A 49 11.41 -4.06 -7.32
C THR A 49 11.06 -4.80 -8.62
N HIS A 50 10.19 -4.21 -9.43
CA HIS A 50 9.77 -4.67 -10.75
C HIS A 50 9.00 -6.01 -10.73
N ALA A 51 8.54 -6.44 -9.56
CA ALA A 51 7.71 -7.62 -9.39
C ALA A 51 6.59 -7.38 -8.36
N ALA A 52 5.35 -7.68 -8.76
CA ALA A 52 4.17 -7.52 -7.90
C ALA A 52 4.25 -8.33 -6.59
N VAL A 53 4.91 -9.49 -6.64
CA VAL A 53 5.05 -10.37 -5.48
C VAL A 53 5.93 -9.76 -4.39
N ASP A 54 6.91 -8.94 -4.76
CA ASP A 54 7.84 -8.32 -3.82
C ASP A 54 7.20 -7.16 -3.05
N ILE A 55 6.19 -6.53 -3.65
CA ILE A 55 5.32 -5.53 -3.02
C ILE A 55 3.97 -6.14 -2.58
N SER A 56 3.90 -7.45 -2.44
CA SER A 56 2.81 -8.16 -1.76
C SER A 56 3.29 -8.66 -0.40
N THR A 57 2.41 -8.66 0.61
CA THR A 57 2.81 -8.99 1.99
C THR A 57 1.65 -9.54 2.80
N THR A 58 1.97 -10.08 3.98
CA THR A 58 1.01 -10.63 4.93
C THR A 58 1.34 -10.18 6.34
N GLY A 59 0.37 -10.28 7.23
CA GLY A 59 0.55 -10.00 8.66
C GLY A 59 -0.63 -10.49 9.48
N THR A 60 -0.65 -10.11 10.75
CA THR A 60 -1.71 -10.52 11.69
C THR A 60 -2.04 -9.38 12.64
N LEU A 61 -3.31 -9.01 12.70
CA LEU A 61 -3.84 -8.14 13.76
C LEU A 61 -4.23 -8.95 15.00
N THR A 62 -4.16 -8.32 16.16
CA THR A 62 -4.58 -8.88 17.45
C THR A 62 -5.86 -8.20 17.93
N ILE A 63 -6.70 -8.97 18.63
CA ILE A 63 -7.99 -8.53 19.16
C ILE A 63 -8.25 -9.18 20.53
N SER A 64 -8.79 -8.39 21.45
CA SER A 64 -9.38 -8.88 22.69
C SER A 64 -10.64 -8.09 23.02
N ASP A 65 -11.64 -8.76 23.57
CA ASP A 65 -12.92 -8.17 23.93
C ASP A 65 -13.45 -8.92 25.17
N VAL A 66 -14.07 -8.21 26.11
CA VAL A 66 -14.51 -8.75 27.40
C VAL A 66 -15.97 -9.20 27.40
N ASP A 67 -16.79 -8.65 26.52
CA ASP A 67 -18.24 -8.91 26.49
C ASP A 67 -18.75 -9.42 25.14
N SER A 68 -17.92 -9.33 24.10
CA SER A 68 -18.22 -9.75 22.73
C SER A 68 -17.17 -10.75 22.21
N ALA A 69 -17.46 -11.38 21.07
CA ALA A 69 -16.50 -12.30 20.45
C ALA A 69 -15.29 -11.53 19.93
N ALA A 70 -14.08 -11.88 20.40
CA ALA A 70 -12.81 -11.33 19.95
C ALA A 70 -12.46 -11.78 18.52
N THR A 71 -13.21 -11.28 17.53
CA THR A 71 -13.07 -11.62 16.11
C THR A 71 -13.20 -10.38 15.23
N PHE A 72 -12.52 -10.39 14.09
CA PHE A 72 -12.64 -9.38 13.05
C PHE A 72 -13.79 -9.68 12.09
N VAL A 73 -14.35 -8.65 11.48
CA VAL A 73 -15.20 -8.77 10.29
C VAL A 73 -14.30 -9.12 9.11
N ALA A 74 -14.52 -10.31 8.53
CA ALA A 74 -13.72 -10.77 7.42
C ALA A 74 -13.90 -9.88 6.18
N GLN A 75 -12.80 -9.63 5.48
CA GLN A 75 -12.79 -8.93 4.20
C GLN A 75 -12.05 -9.79 3.18
N THR A 76 -12.55 -9.82 1.96
CA THR A 76 -11.97 -10.59 0.86
C THR A 76 -11.81 -9.70 -0.35
N ASN A 77 -10.58 -9.57 -0.84
CA ASN A 77 -10.23 -8.80 -2.02
C ASN A 77 -10.80 -7.36 -2.01
N THR A 78 -10.76 -6.70 -0.85
CA THR A 78 -11.08 -5.27 -0.75
C THR A 78 -10.08 -4.50 -1.60
N ALA A 79 -10.56 -3.82 -2.64
CA ALA A 79 -9.71 -3.06 -3.55
C ALA A 79 -9.08 -1.85 -2.85
N GLY A 80 -7.76 -1.72 -2.98
CA GLY A 80 -7.01 -0.49 -2.77
C GLY A 80 -6.69 0.18 -4.11
N SER A 81 -5.85 1.21 -4.05
CA SER A 81 -5.34 1.92 -5.22
C SER A 81 -4.25 1.11 -5.94
N TYR A 82 -3.47 0.33 -5.19
CA TYR A 82 -2.27 -0.34 -5.69
C TYR A 82 -2.31 -1.86 -5.47
N GLY A 83 -3.34 -2.36 -4.79
CA GLY A 83 -3.50 -3.79 -4.54
C GLY A 83 -4.86 -4.15 -4.00
N GLN A 84 -4.95 -5.36 -3.45
CA GLN A 84 -6.15 -5.88 -2.81
C GLN A 84 -5.81 -6.41 -1.43
N PHE A 85 -6.67 -6.10 -0.46
CA PHE A 85 -6.55 -6.52 0.93
C PHE A 85 -7.57 -7.59 1.29
N SER A 86 -7.16 -8.56 2.10
CA SER A 86 -8.05 -9.53 2.73
C SER A 86 -7.67 -9.73 4.18
N ILE A 87 -8.65 -9.95 5.06
CA ILE A 87 -8.43 -10.31 6.46
C ILE A 87 -9.45 -11.38 6.89
N GLY A 88 -8.97 -12.40 7.59
CA GLY A 88 -9.83 -13.42 8.21
C GLY A 88 -10.32 -13.01 9.60
N THR A 89 -11.31 -13.74 10.14
CA THR A 89 -11.87 -13.46 11.47
C THR A 89 -10.85 -13.55 12.61
N GLY A 90 -9.78 -14.32 12.42
CA GLY A 90 -8.66 -14.45 13.36
C GLY A 90 -7.56 -13.40 13.20
N GLY A 91 -7.72 -12.40 12.32
CA GLY A 91 -6.80 -11.27 12.18
C GLY A 91 -5.65 -11.47 11.19
N ALA A 92 -5.44 -12.70 10.67
CA ALA A 92 -4.49 -12.94 9.59
C ALA A 92 -4.94 -12.21 8.33
N TRP A 93 -4.08 -11.37 7.77
CA TRP A 93 -4.36 -10.52 6.62
C TRP A 93 -3.32 -10.68 5.51
N THR A 94 -3.74 -10.35 4.29
CA THR A 94 -2.90 -10.35 3.09
C THR A 94 -3.12 -9.07 2.30
N TYR A 95 -2.05 -8.51 1.74
CA TYR A 95 -2.08 -7.50 0.71
C TYR A 95 -1.39 -8.04 -0.55
N VAL A 96 -2.09 -7.99 -1.69
CA VAL A 96 -1.58 -8.43 -2.98
C VAL A 96 -1.56 -7.26 -3.94
N ALA A 97 -0.38 -6.84 -4.39
CA ALA A 97 -0.24 -5.75 -5.35
C ALA A 97 -0.89 -6.11 -6.69
N SER A 98 -1.44 -5.10 -7.36
CA SER A 98 -2.15 -5.27 -8.63
C SER A 98 -1.22 -5.44 -9.84
N SER A 99 -0.02 -4.88 -9.75
CA SER A 99 1.06 -5.02 -10.72
C SER A 99 2.40 -4.83 -9.99
N ALA A 100 3.51 -4.80 -10.73
CA ALA A 100 4.81 -4.42 -10.18
C ALA A 100 4.93 -2.92 -9.88
N HIS A 101 4.05 -2.08 -10.45
CA HIS A 101 4.04 -0.64 -10.29
C HIS A 101 5.36 0.07 -10.68
N ASN A 102 5.99 -0.36 -11.77
CA ASN A 102 7.19 0.28 -12.34
C ASN A 102 6.98 1.76 -12.69
N GLU A 103 5.74 2.25 -12.77
CA GLU A 103 5.43 3.67 -12.91
C GLU A 103 5.63 4.50 -11.63
N PHE A 104 6.00 3.88 -10.50
CA PHE A 104 6.22 4.58 -9.23
C PHE A 104 7.57 5.29 -9.20
N ALA A 105 7.54 6.63 -9.15
CA ALA A 105 8.74 7.44 -9.17
C ALA A 105 9.63 7.27 -7.94
N ALA A 106 10.94 7.18 -8.18
CA ALA A 106 11.97 7.07 -7.16
C ALA A 106 11.83 8.12 -6.04
N GLY A 107 11.85 7.66 -4.79
CA GLY A 107 11.76 8.53 -3.62
C GLY A 107 10.35 9.02 -3.28
N THR A 108 9.34 8.63 -4.07
CA THR A 108 7.92 8.87 -3.76
C THR A 108 7.32 7.65 -3.07
N THR A 109 6.53 7.87 -2.02
CA THR A 109 5.78 6.81 -1.33
C THR A 109 4.33 6.82 -1.78
N TYR A 110 3.85 5.65 -2.20
CA TYR A 110 2.47 5.38 -2.60
C TYR A 110 1.81 4.55 -1.50
N THR A 111 0.61 4.94 -1.05
CA THR A 111 0.00 4.39 0.16
C THR A 111 -1.41 3.88 -0.09
N ASP A 112 -1.68 2.66 0.39
CA ASP A 112 -3.04 2.13 0.60
C ASP A 112 -3.35 2.04 2.10
N THR A 113 -4.59 2.31 2.49
CA THR A 113 -5.06 2.16 3.88
C THR A 113 -6.42 1.48 3.91
N PHE A 114 -6.49 0.38 4.65
CA PHE A 114 -7.68 -0.46 4.75
C PHE A 114 -8.26 -0.36 6.16
N ALA A 115 -9.51 0.09 6.27
CA ALA A 115 -10.24 0.08 7.53
C ALA A 115 -10.66 -1.35 7.87
N VAL A 116 -10.41 -1.77 9.11
CA VAL A 116 -10.76 -3.09 9.65
C VAL A 116 -11.68 -2.87 10.85
N SER A 117 -12.66 -3.76 11.03
CA SER A 117 -13.59 -3.71 12.16
C SER A 117 -13.61 -5.03 12.92
N SER A 118 -13.82 -4.97 14.23
CA SER A 118 -14.20 -6.11 15.06
C SER A 118 -15.69 -6.41 14.97
N ALA A 119 -16.13 -7.55 15.51
CA ALA A 119 -17.52 -7.97 15.51
C ALA A 119 -18.47 -7.01 16.27
N ASP A 120 -17.97 -6.28 17.28
CA ASP A 120 -18.69 -5.25 18.02
C ASP A 120 -18.72 -3.88 17.30
N GLY A 121 -18.00 -3.75 16.17
CA GLY A 121 -17.92 -2.53 15.37
C GLY A 121 -16.75 -1.60 15.72
N THR A 122 -15.90 -1.94 16.70
CA THR A 122 -14.67 -1.18 16.97
C THR A 122 -13.72 -1.20 15.77
N LEU A 123 -13.08 -0.06 15.46
CA LEU A 123 -12.31 0.13 14.22
C LEU A 123 -10.79 0.19 14.45
N THR A 124 -10.04 -0.33 13.48
CA THR A 124 -8.58 -0.20 13.33
C THR A 124 -8.21 -0.13 11.85
N SER A 125 -6.93 -0.17 11.50
CA SER A 125 -6.48 -0.15 10.11
C SER A 125 -5.20 -0.93 9.85
N VAL A 126 -5.02 -1.32 8.59
CA VAL A 126 -3.74 -1.73 8.01
C VAL A 126 -3.34 -0.73 6.95
N THR A 127 -2.12 -0.18 7.05
CA THR A 127 -1.56 0.75 6.05
C THR A 127 -0.40 0.07 5.32
N VAL A 128 -0.39 0.17 4.00
CA VAL A 128 0.68 -0.34 3.14
C VAL A 128 1.33 0.85 2.44
N ASN A 129 2.61 1.06 2.67
CA ASN A 129 3.43 2.06 2.02
C ASN A 129 4.38 1.37 1.03
N ILE A 130 4.42 1.84 -0.22
CA ILE A 130 5.30 1.33 -1.27
C ILE A 130 6.20 2.49 -1.71
N LEU A 131 7.50 2.37 -1.45
CA LEU A 131 8.50 3.31 -1.94
C LEU A 131 8.84 2.98 -3.39
N GLY A 132 8.60 3.92 -4.30
CA GLY A 132 9.00 3.81 -5.71
C GLY A 132 10.52 3.79 -5.86
N THR A 133 11.01 3.04 -6.85
CA THR A 133 12.43 3.04 -7.26
C THR A 133 12.57 3.65 -8.64
N ASN A 134 13.80 3.66 -9.18
CA ASN A 134 14.05 4.21 -10.51
C ASN A 134 14.23 3.05 -11.50
N ASP A 135 13.34 2.93 -12.47
CA ASP A 135 13.49 2.09 -13.64
C ASP A 135 14.51 2.71 -14.62
N ALA A 136 15.35 1.88 -15.22
CA ALA A 136 16.33 2.37 -16.18
C ALA A 136 15.65 2.74 -17.51
N ALA A 137 15.93 3.94 -18.02
CA ALA A 137 15.50 4.35 -19.35
C ALA A 137 15.95 3.35 -20.44
N VAL A 138 15.08 3.13 -21.42
CA VAL A 138 15.35 2.32 -22.62
C VAL A 138 15.72 3.26 -23.76
N LEU A 139 16.89 3.00 -24.37
CA LEU A 139 17.51 3.84 -25.39
C LEU A 139 17.69 3.06 -26.69
N SER A 140 17.52 3.71 -27.85
CA SER A 140 17.98 3.15 -29.12
C SER A 140 19.49 3.36 -29.32
N ALA A 141 20.05 2.67 -30.30
CA ALA A 141 21.40 2.89 -30.79
C ALA A 141 21.36 3.19 -32.29
N ASP A 142 22.38 3.90 -32.78
CA ASP A 142 22.52 4.24 -34.19
C ASP A 142 23.98 4.07 -34.65
N ILE A 143 24.17 3.73 -35.92
CA ILE A 143 25.47 3.57 -36.56
C ILE A 143 25.40 4.23 -37.93
N ALA A 144 26.15 5.31 -38.13
CA ALA A 144 26.34 5.94 -39.42
C ALA A 144 27.72 5.61 -40.00
N ASN A 145 27.74 5.09 -41.23
CA ASN A 145 28.97 4.77 -41.96
C ASN A 145 29.18 5.82 -43.05
N LEU A 146 30.34 6.48 -43.02
CA LEU A 146 30.70 7.54 -43.95
C LEU A 146 31.94 7.16 -44.75
N THR A 147 32.01 7.65 -45.98
CA THR A 147 33.17 7.49 -46.87
C THR A 147 33.81 8.84 -47.08
N GLU A 148 35.14 8.91 -46.96
CA GLU A 148 35.92 10.14 -47.16
C GLU A 148 35.65 10.77 -48.55
N THR A 149 35.48 12.09 -48.56
CA THR A 149 35.52 12.90 -49.78
C THR A 149 36.39 14.16 -49.55
N HIS A 150 36.40 15.08 -50.52
CA HIS A 150 37.19 16.31 -50.47
C HIS A 150 36.58 17.42 -49.62
N ALA A 151 35.36 17.26 -49.05
CA ALA A 151 34.69 18.29 -48.27
C ALA A 151 34.15 17.77 -46.92
N ALA A 152 34.33 18.55 -45.85
CA ALA A 152 33.90 18.17 -44.49
C ALA A 152 32.37 17.97 -44.37
N VAL A 153 31.58 18.72 -45.15
CA VAL A 153 30.12 18.57 -45.16
C VAL A 153 29.68 17.21 -45.69
N ASP A 154 30.43 16.63 -46.62
CA ASP A 154 30.12 15.33 -47.23
C ASP A 154 30.39 14.16 -46.27
N ILE A 155 31.21 14.39 -45.24
CA ILE A 155 31.47 13.46 -44.14
C ILE A 155 30.80 13.92 -42.83
N SER A 156 29.71 14.67 -42.95
CA SER A 156 28.79 14.96 -41.85
C SER A 156 27.52 14.14 -42.00
N THR A 157 26.88 13.79 -40.90
CA THR A 157 25.64 13.03 -40.90
C THR A 157 24.77 13.45 -39.75
N THR A 158 23.50 13.11 -39.81
CA THR A 158 22.53 13.38 -38.75
C THR A 158 21.68 12.16 -38.52
N GLY A 159 21.12 12.03 -37.34
CA GLY A 159 20.16 10.99 -37.03
C GLY A 159 19.32 11.34 -35.82
N THR A 160 18.58 10.35 -35.34
CA THR A 160 17.72 10.51 -34.16
C THR A 160 17.81 9.25 -33.31
N LEU A 161 18.14 9.42 -32.03
CA LEU A 161 17.96 8.38 -31.02
C LEU A 161 16.58 8.52 -30.36
N THR A 162 15.98 7.40 -29.99
CA THR A 162 14.73 7.36 -29.22
C THR A 162 15.02 6.99 -27.77
N ILE A 163 14.23 7.54 -26.85
CA ILE A 163 14.28 7.25 -25.43
C ILE A 163 12.86 7.02 -24.92
N SER A 164 12.69 6.06 -24.01
CA SER A 164 11.48 5.87 -23.21
C SER A 164 11.86 5.55 -21.78
N ASP A 165 11.08 6.05 -20.85
CA ASP A 165 11.23 5.83 -19.42
C ASP A 165 9.83 5.81 -18.81
N VAL A 166 9.59 4.90 -17.86
CA VAL A 166 8.26 4.61 -17.32
C VAL A 166 7.93 5.48 -16.10
N ASP A 167 8.94 5.96 -15.37
CA ASP A 167 8.78 6.70 -14.12
C ASP A 167 9.41 8.10 -14.17
N SER A 168 10.23 8.37 -15.20
CA SER A 168 11.00 9.58 -15.35
C SER A 168 10.80 10.23 -16.72
N ALA A 169 11.26 11.47 -16.87
CA ALA A 169 11.18 12.16 -18.14
C ALA A 169 12.12 11.53 -19.17
N ALA A 170 11.56 11.03 -20.27
CA ALA A 170 12.30 10.46 -21.39
C ALA A 170 13.05 11.56 -22.18
N THR A 171 14.20 11.99 -21.68
CA THR A 171 15.03 13.05 -22.27
C THR A 171 16.51 12.68 -22.30
N PHE A 172 17.21 13.09 -23.36
CA PHE A 172 18.67 12.99 -23.40
C PHE A 172 19.31 14.17 -22.68
N VAL A 173 20.48 13.94 -22.09
CA VAL A 173 21.37 15.04 -21.70
C VAL A 173 21.97 15.63 -22.98
N ALA A 174 21.66 16.90 -23.25
CA ALA A 174 22.13 17.56 -24.45
C ALA A 174 23.67 17.64 -24.44
N GLN A 175 24.25 17.38 -25.61
CA GLN A 175 25.67 17.61 -25.86
C GLN A 175 25.81 18.54 -27.05
N THR A 176 26.82 19.41 -27.00
CA THR A 176 27.06 20.37 -28.06
C THR A 176 28.53 20.37 -28.39
N ASN A 177 28.85 20.06 -29.64
CA ASN A 177 30.21 20.09 -30.17
C ASN A 177 31.20 19.27 -29.32
N THR A 178 30.76 18.13 -28.77
CA THR A 178 31.62 17.19 -28.04
C THR A 178 32.72 16.71 -28.98
N ALA A 179 33.97 17.05 -28.68
CA ALA A 179 35.10 16.67 -29.52
C ALA A 179 35.34 15.15 -29.47
N GLY A 180 35.33 14.53 -30.65
CA GLY A 180 35.86 13.19 -30.88
C GLY A 180 37.26 13.26 -31.50
N SER A 181 37.88 12.10 -31.75
CA SER A 181 39.21 12.04 -32.36
C SER A 181 39.26 12.58 -33.80
N TYR A 182 38.14 12.52 -34.52
CA TYR A 182 38.06 12.82 -35.96
C TYR A 182 36.93 13.79 -36.33
N GLY A 183 36.25 14.39 -35.34
CA GLY A 183 35.08 15.23 -35.56
C GLY A 183 34.48 15.75 -34.27
N GLN A 184 33.27 16.30 -34.35
CA GLN A 184 32.49 16.77 -33.20
C GLN A 184 31.11 16.12 -33.26
N PHE A 185 30.51 15.91 -32.08
CA PHE A 185 29.18 15.33 -31.92
C PHE A 185 28.29 16.26 -31.12
N SER A 186 27.04 16.42 -31.55
CA SER A 186 25.99 17.11 -30.82
C SER A 186 24.73 16.25 -30.75
N ILE A 187 24.01 16.30 -29.63
CA ILE A 187 22.69 15.69 -29.49
C ILE A 187 21.79 16.63 -28.68
N GLY A 188 20.58 16.85 -29.17
CA GLY A 188 19.54 17.60 -28.45
C GLY A 188 18.80 16.73 -27.43
N THR A 189 18.03 17.35 -26.54
CA THR A 189 17.24 16.63 -25.52
C THR A 189 16.18 15.69 -26.13
N GLY A 190 15.74 15.97 -27.37
CA GLY A 190 14.83 15.12 -28.14
C GLY A 190 15.51 14.04 -28.99
N GLY A 191 16.82 13.83 -28.83
CA GLY A 191 17.55 12.72 -29.46
C GLY A 191 18.05 12.98 -30.88
N ALA A 192 17.69 14.10 -31.51
CA ALA A 192 18.28 14.52 -32.78
C ALA A 192 19.77 14.82 -32.60
N TRP A 193 20.62 14.19 -33.41
CA TRP A 193 22.07 14.29 -33.31
C TRP A 193 22.72 14.63 -34.65
N THR A 194 23.90 15.25 -34.57
CA THR A 194 24.76 15.66 -35.70
C THR A 194 26.22 15.42 -35.36
#